data_AF-A0A1E1XTJ2-F1
#
_entry.id   AF-A0A1E1XTJ2-F1
#
_cell.length_a   1.000
_cell.length_b   1.000
_cell.length_c   1.000
_cell.angle_alpha   90.00
_cell.angle_beta   90.00
_cell.angle_gamma   90.00
#
_symmetry.space_group_name_H-M   'P 1'
#
loop_
_entity.id
_entity.type
_entity.pdbx_description
1 polymer ?
#
loop_
_entity_poly.entity_id
_entity_poly.type
_entity_poly.pdbx_seq_one_letter_code
_entity_poly.pdbx_strand_id
1 'polypeptide(L)'
;VPVFYATYSSLFVSLHLSWKAAVTFLCQHAIFYATTALHIPAATYAVAVLMIVVKRFVGTDVLHTVFYQYGPTRFTVSYIAFQWNILRGLSYSVDFIRAERLKPQEERRRLPPYWKSLAYVLYLPTIVLGPPQNYDDYVAQLDKKRPRCTPREVAYCVTRLLRSGAHFMLMEAMT
;
A
#
# COMPACT_ATOMS: atom_id res chain seq x y z
N VAL A 1 -7.32 8.54 11.46
CA VAL A 1 -5.99 8.14 10.94
C VAL A 1 -6.05 7.42 9.59
N PRO A 2 -6.75 6.28 9.42
CA PRO A 2 -6.77 5.56 8.13
C PRO A 2 -7.35 6.38 6.97
N VAL A 3 -8.43 7.14 7.22
CA VAL A 3 -9.01 8.05 6.21
C VAL A 3 -7.98 9.07 5.72
N PHE A 4 -7.24 9.69 6.64
CA PHE A 4 -6.18 10.66 6.32
C PHE A 4 -5.07 10.04 5.47
N TYR A 5 -4.59 8.84 5.81
CA TYR A 5 -3.58 8.15 5.00
C TYR A 5 -4.12 7.79 3.62
N ALA A 6 -5.35 7.26 3.53
CA ALA A 6 -5.95 6.90 2.26
C ALA A 6 -6.12 8.14 1.34
N THR A 7 -6.62 9.26 1.88
CA THR A 7 -6.82 10.49 1.11
C THR A 7 -5.49 11.13 0.73
N TYR A 8 -4.55 11.25 1.67
CA TYR A 8 -3.21 11.80 1.42
C TYR A 8 -2.46 10.97 0.38
N SER A 9 -2.44 9.64 0.52
CA SER A 9 -1.81 8.75 -0.46
C SER A 9 -2.46 8.84 -1.83
N SER A 10 -3.79 8.91 -1.91
CA SER A 10 -4.50 9.03 -3.19
C SER A 10 -4.19 10.36 -3.88
N LEU A 11 -4.16 11.45 -3.11
CA LEU A 11 -3.77 12.78 -3.60
C LEU A 11 -2.32 12.78 -4.08
N PHE A 12 -1.40 12.21 -3.29
CA PHE A 12 0.00 12.11 -3.66
C PHE A 12 0.19 11.36 -4.97
N VAL A 13 -0.44 10.18 -5.12
CA VAL A 13 -0.38 9.39 -6.36
C VAL A 13 -0.96 10.18 -7.53
N SER A 14 -2.10 10.85 -7.33
CA SER A 14 -2.75 11.65 -8.38
C SER A 14 -1.84 12.79 -8.87
N LEU A 15 -1.20 13.51 -7.93
CA LEU A 15 -0.38 14.69 -8.22
C LEU A 15 1.03 14.33 -8.74
N HIS A 16 1.68 13.30 -8.19
CA HIS A 16 3.08 12.99 -8.49
C HIS A 16 3.26 11.89 -9.55
N LEU A 17 2.31 10.97 -9.70
CA LEU A 17 2.37 9.92 -10.71
C LEU A 17 1.45 10.28 -11.88
N SER A 18 0.15 10.13 -11.66
CA SER A 18 -0.92 10.63 -12.52
C SER A 18 -2.27 10.33 -11.87
N TRP A 19 -3.28 11.13 -12.19
CA TRP A 19 -4.66 10.83 -11.79
C TRP A 19 -5.14 9.47 -12.35
N LYS A 20 -4.67 9.06 -13.53
CA LYS A 20 -4.98 7.75 -14.13
C LYS A 20 -4.41 6.59 -13.31
N ALA A 21 -3.21 6.75 -12.75
CA ALA A 21 -2.61 5.78 -11.83
C ALA A 21 -3.41 5.68 -10.53
N ALA A 22 -3.82 6.81 -9.97
CA ALA A 22 -4.66 6.81 -8.77
C ALA A 22 -5.97 6.04 -9.03
N VAL A 23 -6.67 6.33 -10.13
CA VAL A 23 -7.90 5.61 -10.52
C VAL A 23 -7.65 4.12 -10.68
N THR A 24 -6.55 3.73 -11.35
CA THR A 24 -6.20 2.32 -11.55
C THR A 24 -5.98 1.60 -10.23
N PHE A 25 -5.29 2.23 -9.27
CA PHE A 25 -5.05 1.64 -7.96
C PHE A 25 -6.34 1.52 -7.13
N LEU A 26 -7.24 2.51 -7.24
CA LEU A 26 -8.56 2.45 -6.64
C LEU A 26 -9.41 1.32 -7.25
N CYS A 27 -9.34 1.11 -8.57
CA CYS A 27 -10.02 -0.01 -9.23
C CYS A 27 -9.45 -1.36 -8.77
N GLN A 28 -8.12 -1.51 -8.66
CA GLN A 28 -7.50 -2.72 -8.11
C GLN A 28 -8.01 -3.02 -6.71
N HIS A 29 -8.02 -2.01 -5.83
CA HIS A 29 -8.54 -2.14 -4.46
C HIS A 29 -10.03 -2.52 -4.47
N ALA A 30 -10.86 -1.88 -5.29
CA ALA A 30 -12.28 -2.17 -5.38
C ALA A 30 -12.57 -3.62 -5.79
N ILE A 31 -11.80 -4.16 -6.75
CA ILE A 31 -11.92 -5.56 -7.18
C ILE A 31 -11.55 -6.51 -6.04
N PHE A 32 -10.43 -6.27 -5.35
CA PHE A 32 -10.05 -7.09 -4.19
C PHE A 32 -11.05 -6.95 -3.04
N TYR A 33 -11.58 -5.76 -2.80
CA TYR A 33 -12.60 -5.50 -1.78
C TYR A 33 -13.89 -6.28 -2.05
N ALA A 34 -14.40 -6.22 -3.30
CA ALA A 34 -15.57 -6.98 -3.72
C ALA A 34 -15.33 -8.50 -3.62
N THR A 35 -14.15 -8.96 -4.03
CA THR A 35 -13.78 -10.39 -3.96
C THR A 35 -13.65 -10.87 -2.51
N THR A 36 -13.09 -10.03 -1.63
CA THR A 36 -12.96 -10.33 -0.19
C THR A 36 -14.34 -10.49 0.45
N ALA A 37 -15.33 -9.70 0.04
CA ALA A 37 -16.70 -9.81 0.56
C ALA A 37 -17.33 -11.19 0.30
N LEU A 38 -16.84 -11.95 -0.70
CA LEU A 38 -17.30 -13.32 -0.98
C LEU A 38 -16.78 -14.35 0.05
N HIS A 39 -15.76 -14.02 0.83
CA HIS A 39 -15.12 -14.94 1.80
C HIS A 39 -14.54 -16.24 1.20
N ILE A 40 -14.26 -16.24 -0.11
CA ILE A 40 -13.68 -17.38 -0.83
C ILE A 40 -12.20 -17.08 -1.11
N PRO A 41 -11.23 -17.73 -0.43
CA PRO A 41 -9.81 -17.45 -0.64
C PRO A 41 -9.37 -17.82 -2.06
N ALA A 42 -9.91 -18.90 -2.65
CA ALA A 42 -9.62 -19.28 -4.03
C ALA A 42 -9.98 -18.17 -5.04
N ALA A 43 -11.06 -17.43 -4.82
CA ALA A 43 -11.45 -16.30 -5.68
C ALA A 43 -10.42 -15.17 -5.61
N THR A 44 -9.87 -14.89 -4.42
CA THR A 44 -8.83 -13.86 -4.25
C THR A 44 -7.53 -14.21 -4.99
N TYR A 45 -7.12 -15.48 -4.96
CA TYR A 45 -5.98 -15.96 -5.76
C TYR A 45 -6.27 -15.90 -7.26
N ALA A 46 -7.46 -16.31 -7.70
CA ALA A 46 -7.85 -16.26 -9.10
C ALA A 46 -7.83 -14.82 -9.65
N VAL A 47 -8.34 -13.86 -8.87
CA VAL A 47 -8.29 -12.43 -9.22
C VAL A 47 -6.85 -11.91 -9.31
N ALA A 48 -5.98 -12.28 -8.37
CA ALA A 48 -4.58 -11.88 -8.42
C ALA A 48 -3.87 -12.43 -9.67
N VAL A 49 -4.09 -13.72 -9.98
CA VAL A 49 -3.57 -14.35 -11.21
C VAL A 49 -4.12 -13.66 -12.44
N LEU A 50 -5.43 -13.42 -12.50
CA LEU A 50 -6.07 -12.71 -13.61
C LEU A 50 -5.46 -11.32 -13.82
N MET A 51 -5.24 -10.53 -12.75
CA MET A 51 -4.62 -9.21 -12.87
C MET A 51 -3.18 -9.28 -13.38
N ILE A 52 -2.41 -10.30 -12.98
CA ILE A 52 -1.04 -10.52 -13.48
C ILE A 52 -1.06 -10.94 -14.96
N VAL A 53 -1.97 -11.83 -15.33
CA VAL A 53 -2.18 -12.27 -16.72
C VAL A 53 -2.60 -11.08 -17.58
N VAL A 54 -3.61 -10.32 -17.17
CA VAL A 54 -4.05 -9.09 -17.84
C VAL A 54 -2.89 -8.12 -17.98
N LYS A 55 -2.10 -7.85 -16.93
CA LYS A 55 -0.91 -7.00 -17.01
C LYS A 55 0.09 -7.51 -18.07
N ARG A 56 0.26 -8.82 -18.20
CA ARG A 56 1.19 -9.44 -19.16
C ARG A 56 0.68 -9.37 -20.61
N PHE A 57 -0.61 -9.61 -20.83
CA PHE A 57 -1.21 -9.69 -22.17
C PHE A 57 -1.73 -8.36 -22.70
N VAL A 58 -2.36 -7.55 -21.86
CA VAL A 58 -2.73 -6.15 -22.20
C VAL A 58 -1.47 -5.29 -22.34
N GLY A 59 -0.36 -5.76 -21.76
CA GLY A 59 0.98 -5.39 -22.17
C GLY A 59 1.34 -3.93 -21.94
N THR A 60 2.56 -3.60 -22.35
CA THR A 60 3.12 -2.26 -22.29
C THR A 60 2.20 -1.24 -22.95
N ASP A 61 1.52 -1.52 -24.05
CA ASP A 61 0.84 -0.47 -24.83
C ASP A 61 -0.24 0.31 -24.07
N VAL A 62 -1.13 -0.36 -23.32
CA VAL A 62 -2.16 0.35 -22.54
C VAL A 62 -1.52 1.01 -21.30
N LEU A 63 -0.66 0.30 -20.56
CA LEU A 63 0.00 0.87 -19.38
C LEU A 63 0.96 2.01 -19.74
N HIS A 64 1.56 1.96 -20.92
CA HIS A 64 2.41 2.99 -21.51
C HIS A 64 1.54 4.17 -21.96
N THR A 65 0.41 3.94 -22.62
CA THR A 65 -0.56 5.01 -22.92
C THR A 65 -1.08 5.69 -21.64
N VAL A 66 -1.28 4.93 -20.57
CA VAL A 66 -1.81 5.44 -19.30
C VAL A 66 -0.73 6.18 -18.48
N PHE A 67 0.50 5.67 -18.42
CA PHE A 67 1.54 6.19 -17.52
C PHE A 67 2.70 6.92 -18.22
N TYR A 68 3.02 6.61 -19.48
CA TYR A 68 4.18 7.18 -20.20
C TYR A 68 3.97 8.62 -20.65
N GLN A 69 2.72 9.06 -20.80
CA GLN A 69 2.39 10.46 -21.13
C GLN A 69 3.00 11.48 -20.14
N TYR A 70 3.39 11.02 -18.95
CA TYR A 70 3.97 11.85 -17.89
C TYR A 70 5.48 11.63 -17.69
N GLY A 71 6.13 10.88 -18.57
CA GLY A 71 7.57 10.64 -18.59
C GLY A 71 8.01 9.25 -18.09
N PRO A 72 9.22 8.80 -18.47
CA PRO A 72 9.70 7.44 -18.23
C PRO A 72 9.84 7.09 -16.75
N THR A 73 10.27 8.04 -15.90
CA THR A 73 10.40 7.81 -14.46
C THR A 73 9.05 7.53 -13.81
N ARG A 74 8.02 8.32 -14.13
CA ARG A 74 6.67 8.13 -13.57
C ARG A 74 6.02 6.85 -14.08
N PHE A 75 6.30 6.47 -15.32
CA PHE A 75 5.91 5.18 -15.88
C PHE A 75 6.48 4.01 -15.06
N THR A 76 7.80 3.99 -14.85
CA THR A 76 8.46 2.91 -14.10
C THR A 76 7.93 2.80 -12.68
N VAL A 77 7.81 3.93 -11.99
CA VAL A 77 7.29 3.98 -10.61
C VAL A 77 5.85 3.49 -10.54
N SER A 78 4.98 3.91 -11.47
CA SER A 78 3.58 3.47 -11.53
C SER A 78 3.46 1.98 -11.86
N TYR A 79 4.31 1.47 -12.76
CA TYR A 79 4.32 0.07 -13.17
C TYR A 79 4.75 -0.87 -12.02
N ILE A 80 5.77 -0.46 -11.25
CA ILE A 80 6.21 -1.18 -10.05
C ILE A 80 5.12 -1.13 -8.96
N ALA A 81 4.57 0.05 -8.69
CA ALA A 81 3.50 0.23 -7.71
C ALA A 81 2.24 -0.60 -8.05
N PHE A 82 1.89 -0.71 -9.33
CA PHE A 82 0.78 -1.55 -9.79
C PHE A 82 0.95 -3.02 -9.35
N GLN A 83 2.16 -3.57 -9.43
CA GLN A 83 2.44 -4.94 -9.00
C GLN A 83 2.40 -5.08 -7.48
N TRP A 84 2.98 -4.12 -6.76
CA TRP A 84 2.91 -4.09 -5.31
C TRP A 84 1.46 -4.03 -4.80
N ASN A 85 0.59 -3.28 -5.47
CA ASN A 85 -0.82 -3.20 -5.11
C ASN A 85 -1.56 -4.53 -5.28
N ILE A 86 -1.20 -5.36 -6.29
CA ILE A 86 -1.76 -6.71 -6.44
C ILE A 86 -1.36 -7.57 -5.24
N LEU A 87 -0.08 -7.54 -4.84
CA LEU A 87 0.42 -8.32 -3.70
C LEU A 87 -0.24 -7.88 -2.39
N ARG A 88 -0.38 -6.57 -2.16
CA ARG A 88 -1.08 -6.04 -0.98
C ARG A 88 -2.56 -6.37 -0.99
N GLY A 89 -3.22 -6.22 -2.14
CA GLY A 89 -4.61 -6.61 -2.32
C GLY A 89 -4.83 -8.07 -1.94
N LEU A 90 -3.92 -8.95 -2.38
CA LEU A 90 -3.94 -10.36 -2.04
C LEU A 90 -3.69 -10.62 -0.54
N SER A 91 -2.63 -10.05 0.04
CA SER A 91 -2.34 -10.19 1.49
C SER A 91 -3.54 -9.75 2.32
N TYR A 92 -4.06 -8.55 2.09
CA TYR A 92 -5.24 -8.07 2.79
C TYR A 92 -6.45 -9.01 2.66
N SER A 93 -6.73 -9.49 1.45
CA SER A 93 -7.90 -10.33 1.21
C SER A 93 -7.79 -11.67 1.94
N VAL A 94 -6.61 -12.30 1.85
CA VAL A 94 -6.34 -13.60 2.50
C VAL A 94 -6.31 -13.46 4.01
N ASP A 95 -5.60 -12.46 4.53
CA ASP A 95 -5.45 -12.21 5.96
C ASP A 95 -6.82 -11.90 6.60
N PHE A 96 -7.63 -11.06 5.95
CA PHE A 96 -8.99 -10.78 6.42
C PHE A 96 -9.88 -12.04 6.43
N ILE A 97 -9.92 -12.80 5.33
CA ILE A 97 -10.73 -14.03 5.26
C ILE A 97 -10.28 -15.05 6.32
N ARG A 98 -8.98 -15.17 6.54
CA ARG A 98 -8.42 -16.07 7.56
C ARG A 98 -8.81 -15.63 8.95
N ALA A 99 -8.68 -14.34 9.27
CA ALA A 99 -9.05 -13.78 10.56
C ALA A 99 -10.55 -13.95 10.84
N GLU A 100 -11.42 -13.73 9.84
CA GLU A 100 -12.87 -13.91 9.99
C GLU A 100 -13.28 -15.38 10.14
N ARG A 101 -12.55 -16.33 9.52
CA ARG A 101 -12.82 -17.77 9.73
C ARG A 101 -12.57 -18.23 11.16
N LEU A 102 -11.59 -17.64 11.84
CA LEU A 102 -11.24 -17.95 13.23
C LEU A 102 -12.26 -17.40 14.24
N LYS A 103 -13.09 -16.42 13.85
CA LYS A 103 -14.09 -15.83 14.74
C LYS A 103 -15.34 -16.69 14.88
N PRO A 104 -16.02 -16.63 16.04
CA PRO A 104 -17.37 -17.14 16.21
C PRO A 104 -18.31 -16.55 15.16
N GLN A 105 -19.30 -17.32 14.70
CA GLN A 105 -20.19 -16.90 13.60
C GLN A 105 -20.92 -15.58 13.88
N GLU A 106 -21.20 -15.29 15.15
CA GLU A 106 -21.87 -14.07 15.62
C GLU A 106 -20.99 -12.81 15.51
N GLU A 107 -19.66 -12.95 15.56
CA GLU A 107 -18.71 -11.84 15.48
C GLU A 107 -18.13 -11.63 14.08
N ARG A 108 -18.52 -12.48 13.12
CA ARG A 108 -18.01 -12.42 11.74
C ARG A 108 -18.47 -11.16 11.04
N ARG A 109 -17.52 -10.40 10.53
CA ARG A 109 -17.78 -9.22 9.70
C ARG A 109 -17.88 -9.64 8.25
N ARG A 110 -19.04 -9.35 7.65
CA ARG A 110 -19.27 -9.56 6.22
C ARG A 110 -18.46 -8.60 5.33
N LEU A 111 -18.06 -7.45 5.86
CA LEU A 111 -17.28 -6.47 5.10
C LEU A 111 -16.01 -6.08 5.86
N PRO A 112 -14.87 -6.06 5.16
CA PRO A 112 -13.64 -5.53 5.72
C PRO A 112 -13.72 -4.01 5.91
N PRO A 113 -12.96 -3.45 6.86
CA PRO A 113 -12.92 -2.00 7.08
C PRO A 113 -12.29 -1.27 5.88
N TYR A 114 -13.13 -0.72 5.01
CA TYR A 114 -12.76 -0.09 3.74
C TYR A 114 -11.57 0.88 3.85
N TRP A 115 -11.64 1.85 4.76
CA TRP A 115 -10.59 2.86 4.90
C TRP A 115 -9.25 2.30 5.41
N LYS A 116 -9.28 1.23 6.22
CA LYS A 116 -8.06 0.58 6.70
C LYS A 116 -7.40 -0.21 5.57
N SER A 117 -8.17 -0.96 4.79
CA SER A 117 -7.64 -1.72 3.65
C SER A 117 -7.17 -0.83 2.51
N LEU A 118 -7.88 0.27 2.24
CA LEU A 118 -7.47 1.24 1.22
C LEU A 118 -6.15 1.93 1.60
N ALA A 119 -6.02 2.35 2.86
CA ALA A 119 -4.78 2.96 3.36
C ALA A 119 -3.58 2.00 3.30
N TYR A 120 -3.81 0.70 3.50
CA TYR A 120 -2.79 -0.33 3.37
C TYR A 120 -2.34 -0.53 1.92
N VAL A 121 -3.28 -0.70 1.00
CA VAL A 121 -2.95 -0.88 -0.43
C VAL A 121 -2.18 0.34 -0.93
N LEU A 122 -2.63 1.55 -0.59
CA LEU A 122 -1.97 2.81 -0.98
C LEU A 122 -0.90 3.30 0.00
N TYR A 123 -0.32 2.42 0.83
CA TYR A 123 0.68 2.86 1.80
C TYR A 123 1.94 3.38 1.11
N LEU A 124 2.16 4.70 1.23
CA LEU A 124 3.19 5.48 0.53
C LEU A 124 4.62 5.05 0.83
N PRO A 125 5.03 4.83 2.10
CA PRO A 125 6.43 4.50 2.44
C PRO A 125 6.94 3.25 1.74
N THR A 126 6.04 2.35 1.34
CA THR A 126 6.40 1.08 0.71
C THR A 126 5.93 0.98 -0.74
N ILE A 127 5.34 2.04 -1.31
CA ILE A 127 4.56 1.97 -2.57
C ILE A 127 5.38 1.45 -3.76
N VAL A 128 6.70 1.61 -3.72
CA VAL A 128 7.63 1.21 -4.81
C VAL A 128 8.81 0.38 -4.30
N LEU A 129 9.47 0.80 -3.22
CA LEU A 129 10.75 0.23 -2.74
C LEU A 129 10.77 -0.06 -1.22
N GLY A 130 9.61 -0.32 -0.61
CA GLY A 130 9.60 -0.69 0.80
C GLY A 130 9.57 -2.20 1.02
N PRO A 131 9.91 -2.66 2.24
CA PRO A 131 9.77 -4.06 2.59
C PRO A 131 8.31 -4.50 2.40
N PRO A 132 8.07 -5.72 1.87
CA PRO A 132 6.74 -6.31 1.88
C PRO A 132 6.27 -6.38 3.33
N GLN A 133 5.18 -5.68 3.63
CA GLN A 133 4.55 -5.67 4.94
C GLN A 133 3.18 -6.34 4.80
N ASN A 134 2.88 -7.31 5.65
CA ASN A 134 1.57 -7.98 5.65
C ASN A 134 0.48 -7.08 6.21
N TYR A 135 -0.78 -7.38 5.90
CA TYR A 135 -1.91 -6.56 6.35
C TYR A 135 -2.05 -6.56 7.87
N ASP A 136 -1.87 -7.71 8.52
CA ASP A 136 -1.98 -7.82 9.98
C ASP A 136 -0.94 -6.97 10.72
N ASP A 137 0.32 -7.00 10.25
CA ASP A 137 1.39 -6.18 10.81
C ASP A 137 1.12 -4.68 10.63
N TYR A 138 0.55 -4.30 9.50
CA TYR A 138 0.13 -2.92 9.24
C TYR A 138 -1.00 -2.49 10.19
N VAL A 139 -2.02 -3.34 10.39
CA VAL A 139 -3.11 -3.04 11.32
C VAL A 139 -2.60 -2.91 12.74
N ALA A 140 -1.71 -3.81 13.19
CA ALA A 140 -1.09 -3.74 14.51
C ALA A 140 -0.30 -2.43 14.72
N GLN A 141 0.42 -1.96 13.71
CA GLN A 141 1.12 -0.68 13.77
C GLN A 141 0.16 0.52 13.76
N LEU A 142 -0.93 0.44 13.00
CA LEU A 142 -1.91 1.50 12.89
C LEU A 142 -2.69 1.70 14.21
N ASP A 143 -3.03 0.60 14.87
CA ASP A 143 -3.79 0.60 16.12
C ASP A 143 -2.89 0.86 17.36
N LYS A 144 -1.55 0.82 17.20
CA LYS A 144 -0.62 1.20 18.26
C LYS A 144 -0.84 2.66 18.67
N LYS A 145 -1.00 2.89 19.98
CA LYS A 145 -1.16 4.23 20.55
C LYS A 145 0.06 5.07 20.21
N ARG A 146 -0.12 6.05 19.33
CA ARG A 146 0.97 6.96 18.94
C ARG A 146 1.35 7.82 20.16
N PRO A 147 2.64 8.00 20.42
CA PRO A 147 3.07 8.92 21.45
C PRO A 147 2.52 10.32 21.13
N ARG A 148 2.17 11.09 22.17
CA ARG A 148 1.68 12.45 21.97
C ARG A 148 2.85 13.26 21.44
N CYS A 149 2.64 13.93 20.31
CA CYS A 149 3.65 14.79 19.68
C CYS A 149 4.01 15.93 20.65
N THR A 150 4.98 15.67 21.52
CA THR A 150 5.48 16.62 22.50
C THR A 150 6.77 17.22 21.94
N PRO A 151 7.06 18.50 22.23
CA PRO A 151 8.27 19.15 21.73
C PRO A 151 9.55 18.39 22.10
N ARG A 152 9.53 17.66 23.23
CA ARG A 152 10.62 16.80 23.67
C ARG A 152 10.87 15.60 22.73
N GLU A 153 9.82 14.99 22.19
CA GLU A 153 9.96 13.91 21.22
C GLU A 153 10.47 14.41 19.87
N VAL A 154 10.02 15.60 19.45
CA VAL A 154 10.55 16.24 18.24
C VAL A 154 12.05 16.53 18.40
N ALA A 155 12.45 17.12 19.52
CA ALA A 155 13.86 17.37 19.83
C ALA A 155 14.69 16.06 19.88
N TYR A 156 14.13 14.99 20.43
CA TYR A 156 14.77 13.67 20.45
C TYR A 156 14.94 13.07 19.04
N CYS A 157 13.93 13.20 18.17
CA CYS A 157 14.02 12.76 16.78
C CYS A 157 15.06 13.57 16.00
N VAL A 158 15.08 14.90 16.16
CA VAL A 158 16.06 15.78 15.51
C VAL A 158 17.48 15.46 15.95
N THR A 159 17.71 15.28 17.26
CA THR A 159 19.05 14.92 17.78
C THR A 159 19.51 13.55 17.29
N ARG A 160 18.62 12.56 17.20
CA ARG A 160 18.94 11.26 16.58
C ARG A 160 19.31 11.41 15.10
N LEU A 161 18.54 12.17 14.33
CA LEU A 161 18.82 12.43 12.92
C LEU A 161 20.18 13.11 12.73
N LEU A 162 20.46 14.15 13.52
CA LEU A 162 21.76 14.84 13.51
C LEU A 162 22.91 13.89 13.86
N ARG A 163 22.72 13.02 14.86
CA ARG A 163 23.72 12.02 15.24
C ARG A 163 23.97 11.02 14.10
N SER A 164 22.93 10.50 13.47
CA SER A 164 23.08 9.61 12.31
C SER A 164 23.72 10.31 11.12
N GLY A 165 23.38 11.58 10.86
CA GLY A 165 24.00 12.38 9.81
C GLY A 165 25.48 12.64 10.08
N ALA A 166 25.84 12.95 11.33
CA ALA A 166 27.24 13.11 11.74
C ALA A 166 28.03 11.81 11.59
N HIS A 167 27.45 10.66 11.95
CA HIS A 167 28.07 9.36 11.71
C HIS A 167 28.26 9.06 10.22
N PHE A 168 27.28 9.39 9.38
CA PHE A 168 27.40 9.22 7.93
C PHE A 168 28.51 10.10 7.34
N MET A 169 28.55 11.39 7.71
CA MET A 169 29.60 12.32 7.29
C MET A 169 30.99 11.88 7.76
N LEU A 170 31.10 11.34 8.98
CA LEU A 170 32.35 10.76 9.49
C LEU A 170 32.79 9.54 8.68
N MET A 171 31.85 8.66 8.32
CA MET A 171 32.14 7.50 7.47
C MET A 171 32.60 7.94 6.08
N GLU A 172 31.93 8.92 5.48
CA GLU A 172 32.26 9.45 4.16
C GLU A 172 33.61 10.18 4.15
N ALA A 173 33.96 10.88 5.24
CA ALA A 173 35.25 11.55 5.39
C ALA A 173 36.43 10.59 5.64
N MET A 174 36.16 9.34 6.04
CA MET A 174 37.18 8.30 6.27
C MET A 174 37.40 7.38 5.04
N THR A 175 36.60 7.54 3.99
CA THR A 175 36.74 6.87 2.68
C THR A 175 37.35 7.79 1.65
#